data_AF-F2K1P9-F1
#
_entry.id   AF-F2K1P9-F1
#
_cell.length_a   1.000
_cell.length_b   1.000
_cell.length_c   1.000
_cell.angle_alpha   90.00
_cell.angle_beta   90.00
_cell.angle_gamma   90.00
#
_symmetry.space_group_name_H-M   'P 1'
#
loop_
_entity.id
_entity.type
_entity.pdbx_description
1 polymer ?
#
loop_
_entity_poly.entity_id
_entity_poly.type
_entity_poly.pdbx_seq_one_letter_code
_entity_poly.pdbx_strand_id
1 'polypeptide(L)'
;MTGKIGPHEGIEFILFDRGEKHVIYFNWDSWPEEHFSAAKLVGAETLIFSQPESESESYIFYRREFESEAKELRDIILSGYTAHDDDFEEKEYRIGEILGYTKEDITLYLSNFGDDA
;
A
#
# COMPACT_ATOMS: atom_id res chain seq x y z
N MET A 1 -13.87 6.32 -14.10
CA MET A 1 -14.41 6.71 -12.78
C MET A 1 -13.78 8.04 -12.43
N THR A 2 -14.60 9.05 -12.11
CA THR A 2 -14.17 10.37 -11.62
C THR A 2 -14.41 10.39 -10.12
N GLY A 3 -13.36 10.20 -9.33
CA GLY A 3 -13.42 10.17 -7.88
C GLY A 3 -12.10 9.64 -7.34
N LYS A 4 -11.34 10.55 -6.71
CA LYS A 4 -10.11 10.28 -5.97
C LYS A 4 -10.40 9.18 -4.95
N ILE A 5 -9.89 7.97 -5.16
CA ILE A 5 -9.91 6.96 -4.10
C ILE A 5 -8.61 7.15 -3.34
N GLY A 6 -8.71 7.71 -2.14
CA GLY A 6 -7.55 7.81 -1.24
C GLY A 6 -7.11 6.42 -0.77
N PRO A 7 -5.90 6.30 -0.20
CA PRO A 7 -5.52 5.08 0.49
C PRO A 7 -6.46 4.82 1.67
N HIS A 8 -6.87 3.56 1.84
CA HIS A 8 -7.67 3.06 2.97
C HIS A 8 -9.16 3.45 2.95
N GLU A 9 -9.79 3.49 1.77
CA GLU A 9 -11.24 3.68 1.66
C GLU A 9 -12.06 2.40 1.97
N GLY A 10 -11.39 1.30 2.34
CA GLY A 10 -12.02 0.04 2.74
C GLY A 10 -12.59 -0.76 1.57
N ILE A 11 -12.32 -0.33 0.34
CA ILE A 11 -12.78 -0.98 -0.90
C ILE A 11 -11.67 -1.80 -1.59
N GLU A 12 -10.47 -1.86 -1.00
CA GLU A 12 -9.28 -2.45 -1.62
C GLU A 12 -9.50 -3.93 -1.96
N PHE A 13 -10.19 -4.68 -1.10
CA PHE A 13 -10.53 -6.07 -1.39
C PHE A 13 -11.59 -6.24 -2.48
N ILE A 14 -12.49 -5.25 -2.67
CA ILE A 14 -13.45 -5.25 -3.78
C ILE A 14 -12.71 -5.00 -5.11
N LEU A 15 -11.80 -4.03 -5.12
CA LEU A 15 -10.95 -3.75 -6.28
C LEU A 15 -10.01 -4.93 -6.58
N PHE A 16 -9.50 -5.58 -5.55
CA PHE A 16 -8.69 -6.77 -5.68
C PHE A 16 -9.49 -7.92 -6.30
N ASP A 17 -10.68 -8.23 -5.79
CA ASP A 17 -11.55 -9.28 -6.33
C ASP A 17 -11.85 -9.07 -7.83
N ARG A 18 -12.09 -7.81 -8.23
CA ARG A 18 -12.31 -7.42 -9.64
C ARG A 18 -11.07 -7.45 -10.52
N GLY A 19 -9.88 -7.61 -9.94
CA GLY A 19 -8.60 -7.57 -10.66
C GLY A 19 -8.16 -6.15 -11.04
N GLU A 20 -8.72 -5.12 -10.40
CA GLU A 20 -8.31 -3.72 -10.58
C GLU A 20 -7.12 -3.34 -9.69
N LYS A 21 -6.94 -4.05 -8.57
CA LYS A 21 -5.74 -4.00 -7.73
C LYS A 21 -5.17 -5.40 -7.55
N HIS A 22 -3.85 -5.47 -7.38
CA HIS A 22 -3.12 -6.74 -7.22
C HIS A 22 -2.29 -6.81 -5.94
N VAL A 23 -2.04 -5.66 -5.32
CA VAL A 23 -1.34 -5.51 -4.04
C VAL A 23 -2.13 -4.52 -3.19
N ILE A 24 -2.31 -4.84 -1.91
CA ILE A 24 -2.97 -4.00 -0.90
C ILE A 24 -2.02 -3.88 0.29
N TYR A 25 -1.94 -2.69 0.86
CA TYR A 25 -1.15 -2.42 2.07
C TYR A 25 -2.04 -1.87 3.17
N PHE A 26 -1.87 -2.41 4.38
CA PHE A 26 -2.44 -1.90 5.60
C PHE A 26 -1.33 -1.76 6.65
N ASN A 27 -1.23 -0.58 7.24
CA ASN A 27 -0.29 -0.34 8.34
C ASN A 27 -0.84 -0.91 9.66
N TRP A 28 -0.03 -0.78 10.71
CA TRP A 28 -0.34 -1.27 12.06
C TRP A 28 -1.55 -0.63 12.74
N ASP A 29 -2.03 0.50 12.24
CA ASP A 29 -3.21 1.19 12.79
C ASP A 29 -4.52 0.72 12.13
N SER A 30 -4.42 -0.20 11.16
CA SER A 30 -5.56 -0.78 10.44
C SER A 30 -6.03 -2.07 11.12
N TRP A 31 -7.35 -2.20 11.37
CA TRP A 31 -7.93 -3.33 12.12
C TRP A 31 -7.79 -4.67 11.38
N PRO A 32 -6.94 -5.61 11.85
CA PRO A 32 -6.46 -6.71 11.02
C PRO A 32 -7.49 -7.83 10.73
N GLU A 33 -8.40 -8.15 11.67
CA GLU A 33 -9.25 -9.36 11.56
C GLU A 33 -10.17 -9.37 10.32
N GLU A 34 -10.79 -8.24 10.00
CA GLU A 34 -11.68 -8.13 8.84
C GLU A 34 -10.90 -8.26 7.53
N HIS A 35 -9.68 -7.72 7.48
CA HIS A 35 -8.80 -7.80 6.32
C HIS A 35 -8.32 -9.24 6.05
N PHE A 36 -7.96 -10.00 7.09
CA PHE A 36 -7.58 -11.41 6.93
C PHE A 36 -8.76 -12.27 6.45
N SER A 37 -9.96 -12.00 6.94
CA SER A 37 -11.17 -12.70 6.48
C SER A 37 -11.46 -12.39 5.01
N ALA A 38 -11.37 -11.12 4.62
CA ALA A 38 -11.54 -10.69 3.23
C ALA A 38 -10.47 -11.28 2.30
N ALA A 39 -9.19 -11.23 2.71
CA ALA A 39 -8.06 -11.81 1.97
C ALA A 39 -8.28 -13.29 1.66
N LYS A 40 -8.75 -14.06 2.65
CA LYS A 40 -9.07 -15.48 2.46
C LYS A 40 -10.20 -15.70 1.45
N LEU A 41 -11.22 -14.85 1.46
CA LEU A 41 -12.36 -14.95 0.52
C LEU A 41 -11.92 -14.70 -0.93
N VAL A 42 -11.03 -13.73 -1.14
CA VAL A 42 -10.52 -13.37 -2.48
C VAL A 42 -9.28 -14.17 -2.89
N GLY A 43 -8.82 -15.09 -2.04
CA GLY A 43 -7.64 -15.93 -2.29
C GLY A 43 -6.32 -15.17 -2.36
N ALA A 44 -6.20 -14.07 -1.60
CA ALA A 44 -4.95 -13.32 -1.50
C ALA A 44 -3.93 -14.05 -0.62
N GLU A 45 -2.66 -14.01 -1.04
CA GLU A 45 -1.51 -14.33 -0.19
C GLU A 45 -1.28 -13.16 0.78
N THR A 46 -0.61 -13.43 1.90
CA THR A 46 -0.32 -12.41 2.91
C THR A 46 1.16 -12.39 3.28
N LEU A 47 1.72 -11.19 3.29
CA LEU A 47 3.03 -10.89 3.82
C LEU A 47 2.86 -10.02 5.08
N ILE A 48 3.41 -10.50 6.20
CA ILE A 48 3.37 -9.82 7.50
C ILE A 48 4.80 -9.40 7.83
N PHE A 49 4.97 -8.16 8.28
CA PHE A 49 6.27 -7.63 8.70
C PHE A 49 6.13 -6.57 9.77
N SER A 50 7.15 -6.41 10.60
CA SER A 50 7.23 -5.38 11.63
C SER A 50 8.40 -4.44 11.33
N GLN A 51 8.28 -3.18 11.70
CA GLN A 51 9.40 -2.26 11.61
C GLN A 51 10.49 -2.66 12.63
N PRO A 52 11.79 -2.44 12.35
CA PRO A 52 12.89 -2.95 13.19
C PRO A 52 12.84 -2.50 14.66
N GLU A 53 12.21 -1.36 14.94
CA GLU A 53 12.11 -0.76 16.28
C GLU A 53 10.70 -0.81 16.88
N SER A 54 9.76 -1.52 16.24
CA SER A 54 8.38 -1.58 16.67
C SER A 54 7.80 -2.98 16.56
N GLU A 55 7.04 -3.40 17.58
CA GLU A 55 6.22 -4.64 17.50
C GLU A 55 4.97 -4.45 16.62
N SER A 56 4.76 -3.25 16.10
CA SER A 56 3.64 -2.92 15.22
C SER A 56 3.79 -3.61 13.87
N GLU A 57 2.86 -4.53 13.59
CA GLU A 57 2.83 -5.30 12.34
C GLU A 57 2.12 -4.53 11.23
N SER A 58 2.65 -4.62 10.02
CA SER A 58 1.98 -4.20 8.80
C SER A 58 1.75 -5.38 7.88
N TYR A 59 0.74 -5.25 7.03
CA TYR A 59 0.18 -6.34 6.25
C TYR A 59 0.15 -5.96 4.77
N ILE A 60 0.68 -6.83 3.92
CA ILE A 60 0.54 -6.74 2.47
C ILE A 60 -0.23 -7.95 1.99
N PHE A 61 -1.35 -7.70 1.31
CA PHE A 61 -2.16 -8.74 0.64
C PHE A 61 -1.92 -8.67 -0.85
N TYR A 62 -1.63 -9.81 -1.49
CA TYR A 62 -1.20 -9.82 -2.89
C TYR A 62 -1.67 -11.06 -3.62
N ARG A 63 -1.79 -10.95 -4.95
CA ARG A 63 -1.95 -12.14 -5.82
C ARG A 63 -0.59 -12.80 -6.00
N ARG A 64 -0.54 -14.14 -6.04
CA ARG A 64 0.71 -14.91 -6.08
C ARG A 64 1.69 -14.44 -7.16
N GLU A 65 1.21 -14.04 -8.32
CA GLU A 65 2.02 -13.57 -9.44
C GLU A 65 2.63 -12.17 -9.24
N PHE A 66 2.20 -11.44 -8.20
CA PHE A 66 2.71 -10.11 -7.79
C PHE A 66 3.54 -10.17 -6.49
N GLU A 67 4.09 -11.34 -6.16
CA GLU A 67 4.93 -11.53 -4.96
C GLU A 67 6.17 -10.62 -4.96
N SER A 68 6.73 -10.33 -6.13
CA SER A 68 7.92 -9.48 -6.26
C SER A 68 7.61 -8.04 -5.85
N GLU A 69 6.51 -7.50 -6.34
CA GLU A 69 6.01 -6.16 -6.04
C GLU A 69 5.62 -6.03 -4.56
N ALA A 70 5.01 -7.07 -3.98
CA ALA A 70 4.71 -7.11 -2.55
C ALA A 70 5.99 -7.05 -1.68
N LYS A 71 7.05 -7.76 -2.07
CA LYS A 71 8.35 -7.71 -1.39
C LYS A 71 9.06 -6.37 -1.56
N GLU A 72 9.01 -5.82 -2.77
CA GLU A 72 9.56 -4.50 -3.05
C GLU A 72 8.88 -3.42 -2.19
N LEU A 73 7.55 -3.43 -2.12
CA LEU A 73 6.79 -2.52 -1.26
C LEU A 73 7.20 -2.63 0.20
N ARG A 74 7.32 -3.86 0.73
CA ARG A 74 7.83 -4.11 2.08
C ARG A 74 9.21 -3.48 2.28
N ASP A 75 10.13 -3.68 1.33
CA ASP A 75 11.50 -3.21 1.44
C ASP A 75 11.57 -1.67 1.39
N ILE A 76 10.74 -1.02 0.57
CA ILE A 76 10.60 0.45 0.57
C ILE A 76 10.10 0.94 1.94
N ILE A 77 9.03 0.33 2.48
CA ILE A 77 8.47 0.72 3.79
C ILE A 77 9.50 0.51 4.91
N LEU A 78 10.21 -0.62 4.90
CA LEU A 78 11.23 -0.95 5.90
C LEU A 78 12.49 -0.10 5.79
N SER A 79 12.73 0.56 4.65
CA SER A 79 13.83 1.51 4.53
C SER A 79 13.68 2.72 5.45
N GLY A 80 12.46 2.99 5.94
CA GLY A 80 12.17 4.12 6.82
C GLY A 80 12.38 5.47 6.14
N TYR A 81 12.19 5.52 4.82
CA TYR A 81 12.41 6.72 4.03
C TYR A 81 11.55 7.89 4.54
N THR A 82 12.07 9.10 4.39
CA THR A 82 11.45 10.32 4.91
C THR A 82 11.24 11.35 3.81
N ALA A 83 10.39 12.35 4.08
CA ALA A 83 10.19 13.49 3.16
C ALA A 83 11.45 14.33 2.92
N HIS A 84 12.51 14.12 3.70
CA HIS A 84 13.80 14.79 3.52
C HIS A 84 14.79 14.00 2.65
N ASP A 85 14.43 12.79 2.22
CA ASP A 85 15.28 11.97 1.38
C ASP A 85 15.22 12.47 -0.07
N ASP A 86 16.38 12.49 -0.76
CA ASP A 86 16.48 12.94 -2.16
C ASP A 86 15.62 12.11 -3.13
N ASP A 87 15.26 10.88 -2.75
CA ASP A 87 14.47 9.93 -3.53
C ASP A 87 13.03 9.76 -2.99
N PHE A 88 12.56 10.65 -2.10
CA PHE A 88 11.22 10.57 -1.50
C PHE A 88 10.11 10.48 -2.55
N GLU A 89 10.06 11.42 -3.49
CA GLU A 89 9.02 11.43 -4.54
C GLU A 89 9.08 10.16 -5.40
N GLU A 90 10.28 9.69 -5.74
CA GLU A 90 10.47 8.46 -6.52
C GLU A 90 9.89 7.24 -5.79
N LYS A 91 10.14 7.13 -4.48
CA LYS A 91 9.58 6.07 -3.63
C LYS A 91 8.06 6.15 -3.53
N GLU A 92 7.50 7.34 -3.34
CA GLU A 92 6.04 7.55 -3.30
C GLU A 92 5.37 7.18 -4.63
N TYR A 93 5.97 7.57 -5.77
CA TYR A 93 5.50 7.10 -7.07
C TYR A 93 5.55 5.59 -7.19
N ARG A 94 6.63 4.96 -6.73
CA ARG A 94 6.77 3.51 -6.82
C ARG A 94 5.75 2.79 -5.95
N ILE A 95 5.53 3.26 -4.72
CA ILE A 95 4.49 2.75 -3.82
C ILE A 95 3.11 2.90 -4.48
N GLY A 96 2.83 4.09 -5.03
CA GLY A 96 1.58 4.39 -5.71
C GLY A 96 1.29 3.43 -6.88
N GLU A 97 2.30 3.18 -7.72
CA GLU A 97 2.21 2.24 -8.84
C GLU A 97 1.95 0.80 -8.36
N ILE A 98 2.67 0.33 -7.34
CA ILE A 98 2.47 -1.02 -6.78
C ILE A 98 1.04 -1.19 -6.24
N LEU A 99 0.52 -0.16 -5.57
CA LEU A 99 -0.83 -0.15 -4.98
C LEU A 99 -1.94 0.14 -6.01
N GLY A 100 -1.59 0.30 -7.29
CA GLY A 100 -2.53 0.48 -8.39
C GLY A 100 -3.19 1.86 -8.42
N TYR A 101 -2.54 2.89 -7.88
CA TYR A 101 -3.01 4.27 -8.03
C TYR A 101 -2.64 4.85 -9.41
N THR A 102 -3.46 5.79 -9.87
CA THR A 102 -3.15 6.53 -11.09
C THR A 102 -2.04 7.54 -10.82
N LYS A 103 -1.30 7.93 -11.86
CA LYS A 103 -0.27 8.97 -11.73
C LYS A 103 -0.88 10.27 -11.22
N GLU A 104 -2.07 10.60 -11.67
CA GLU A 104 -2.81 11.79 -11.25
C GLU A 104 -3.14 11.77 -9.74
N ASP A 105 -3.55 10.63 -9.19
CA ASP A 105 -3.82 10.47 -7.75
C ASP A 105 -2.54 10.61 -6.92
N ILE A 106 -1.42 10.03 -7.39
CA ILE A 106 -0.13 10.12 -6.71
C ILE A 106 0.41 11.56 -6.73
N THR A 107 0.37 12.22 -7.89
CA THR A 107 0.78 13.63 -8.02
C THR A 107 -0.02 14.52 -7.08
N LEU A 108 -1.34 14.27 -6.98
CA LEU A 108 -2.19 15.01 -6.06
C LEU A 108 -1.82 14.75 -4.59
N TYR A 109 -1.57 13.50 -4.21
CA TYR A 109 -1.11 13.15 -2.86
C TYR A 109 0.19 13.88 -2.51
N LEU A 110 1.19 13.83 -3.39
CA LEU A 110 2.47 14.51 -3.23
C LEU A 110 2.31 16.03 -3.10
N SER A 111 1.43 16.64 -3.92
CA SER A 111 1.18 18.08 -3.84
C SER A 111 0.58 18.53 -2.51
N ASN A 112 -0.19 17.67 -1.83
CA ASN A 112 -0.75 17.98 -0.52
C ASN A 112 0.28 17.77 0.61
N PHE A 113 1.25 16.86 0.43
CA PHE A 113 2.33 16.63 1.40
C PHE A 113 3.34 17.79 1.45
N GLY A 114 3.52 18.52 0.33
CA GLY A 114 4.45 19.65 0.24
C GLY A 114 3.97 20.94 0.93
N ASP A 115 2.70 21.04 1.33
CA ASP A 115 2.15 22.23 2.00
C ASP A 115 2.22 22.15 3.55
N ASP A 116 2.55 20.98 4.11
CA ASP A 116 2.64 20.72 5.56
C ASP A 116 4.09 20.47 6.06
N ALA A 117 5.11 20.65 5.20
CA ALA A 117 6.53 20.47 5.52
C ALA A 117 7.27 21.78 5.87
#